data_AF-A0A397B5F3-F1
#
_entry.id   AF-A0A397B5F3-F1
#
_cell.length_a   1.000
_cell.length_b   1.000
_cell.length_c   1.000
_cell.angle_alpha   90.00
_cell.angle_beta   90.00
_cell.angle_gamma   90.00
#
_symmetry.space_group_name_H-M   'P 1'
#
loop_
_entity.id
_entity.type
_entity.pdbx_description
1 polymer ?
#
loop_
_entity_poly.entity_id
_entity_poly.type
_entity_poly.pdbx_seq_one_letter_code
_entity_poly.pdbx_strand_id
1 'polypeptide(L)'
;MASCHSNEDGEDGDDTNDAWRVAFTSDPDFHTARALLQRKGDIKALTHAYMCVFGDQFLNLVRTMVESEVSNVSDAHAVEMMRGNSACMKILSEVAYVVGTDYLRDVLAGPMAVLFHLQDTLEVNHAIVHDDMTLAAHRAQLESLAQTILDRLVCAPFPPLLAAVCLYLRRSVATRFHAHSDSILGGFLFLRVVCPVIVMPCRSSVFPHVAKASLPPHALRSSILVAKLLQNLANNAFFKEDYMAPFNPFIRRNFPTVVAFYDRICDSVDAATSPTTRLETTTSLLTVDEAWK
;
A
#
# COMPACT_ATOMS: atom_id res chain seq x y z
N MET A 1 -13.72 -64.68 30.57
CA MET A 1 -14.72 -64.19 29.59
C MET A 1 -15.02 -62.76 29.95
N ALA A 2 -14.44 -61.83 29.18
CA ALA A 2 -14.57 -60.39 29.40
C ALA A 2 -15.90 -59.90 28.81
N SER A 3 -16.63 -59.09 29.59
CA SER A 3 -17.85 -58.41 29.14
C SER A 3 -17.46 -57.09 28.49
N CYS A 4 -17.89 -56.89 27.25
CA CYS A 4 -17.82 -55.63 26.52
C CYS A 4 -18.41 -54.48 27.35
N HIS A 5 -17.65 -53.39 27.47
CA HIS A 5 -18.20 -52.04 27.61
C HIS A 5 -17.84 -51.30 26.33
N SER A 6 -18.86 -51.09 25.49
CA SER A 6 -18.81 -50.15 24.38
C SER A 6 -18.92 -48.75 24.95
N ASN A 7 -17.79 -48.03 25.01
CA ASN A 7 -17.80 -46.58 25.07
C ASN A 7 -18.21 -46.06 23.70
N GLU A 8 -19.43 -45.53 23.61
CA GLU A 8 -19.77 -44.52 22.62
C GLU A 8 -19.08 -43.22 23.07
N ASP A 9 -17.85 -43.03 22.62
CA ASP A 9 -17.22 -41.71 22.68
C ASP A 9 -17.88 -40.87 21.58
N GLY A 10 -18.81 -40.02 21.99
CA GLY A 10 -19.39 -38.99 21.16
C GLY A 10 -18.30 -38.05 20.66
N GLU A 11 -18.20 -37.90 19.35
CA GLU A 11 -17.50 -36.79 18.70
C GLU A 11 -18.27 -35.48 18.96
N ASP A 12 -18.23 -34.97 20.18
CA ASP A 12 -18.55 -33.56 20.46
C ASP A 12 -17.31 -32.72 20.13
N GLY A 13 -17.05 -32.58 18.84
CA GLY A 13 -16.04 -31.66 18.31
C GLY A 13 -16.52 -30.21 18.38
N ASP A 14 -16.09 -29.49 19.41
CA ASP A 14 -15.68 -28.07 19.36
C ASP A 14 -16.64 -26.99 18.77
N ASP A 15 -17.96 -27.20 18.74
CA ASP A 15 -18.92 -26.22 18.18
C ASP A 15 -18.97 -24.86 18.92
N THR A 16 -18.52 -24.83 20.19
CA THR A 16 -18.47 -23.58 20.99
C THR A 16 -17.26 -22.69 20.68
N ASN A 17 -16.20 -23.26 20.08
CA ASN A 17 -14.94 -22.54 19.88
C ASN A 17 -14.95 -21.61 18.67
N ASP A 18 -15.92 -21.77 17.77
CA ASP A 18 -16.13 -20.89 16.61
C ASP A 18 -17.34 -19.96 16.75
N ALA A 19 -18.17 -20.09 17.81
CA ALA A 19 -19.34 -19.25 18.02
C ALA A 19 -19.00 -17.75 18.08
N TRP A 20 -17.86 -17.39 18.70
CA TRP A 20 -17.38 -16.00 18.72
C TRP A 20 -16.94 -15.52 17.34
N ARG A 21 -16.34 -16.40 16.51
CA ARG A 21 -15.93 -16.04 15.14
C ARG A 21 -17.14 -15.76 14.30
N VAL A 22 -18.12 -16.66 14.33
CA VAL A 22 -19.39 -16.50 13.60
C VAL A 22 -20.07 -15.21 14.04
N ALA A 23 -20.21 -14.96 15.35
CA ALA A 23 -20.81 -13.72 15.85
C ALA A 23 -20.02 -12.46 15.41
N PHE A 24 -18.69 -12.53 15.40
CA PHE A 24 -17.83 -11.41 15.01
C PHE A 24 -17.82 -11.15 13.50
N THR A 25 -17.90 -12.19 12.67
CA THR A 25 -17.87 -12.10 11.20
C THR A 25 -19.25 -11.97 10.55
N SER A 26 -20.32 -12.21 11.30
CA SER A 26 -21.70 -12.05 10.82
C SER A 26 -22.27 -10.63 11.03
N ASP A 27 -21.52 -9.71 11.66
CA ASP A 27 -21.90 -8.30 11.80
C ASP A 27 -21.79 -7.62 10.42
N PRO A 28 -22.93 -7.28 9.77
CA PRO A 28 -22.94 -6.82 8.37
C PRO A 28 -22.23 -5.47 8.18
N ASP A 29 -22.15 -4.68 9.25
CA ASP A 29 -21.60 -3.32 9.24
C ASP A 29 -20.25 -3.23 9.97
N PHE A 30 -19.76 -4.38 10.46
CA PHE A 30 -18.49 -4.52 11.15
C PHE A 30 -18.32 -3.58 12.36
N HIS A 31 -19.39 -3.26 13.08
CA HIS A 31 -19.36 -2.36 14.24
C HIS A 31 -18.32 -2.78 15.27
N THR A 32 -18.28 -4.07 15.62
CA THR A 32 -17.39 -4.58 16.67
C THR A 32 -15.93 -4.54 16.22
N ALA A 33 -15.65 -4.92 14.97
CA ALA A 33 -14.30 -4.82 14.39
C ALA A 33 -13.83 -3.36 14.33
N ARG A 34 -14.68 -2.44 13.88
CA ARG A 34 -14.38 -1.00 13.83
C ARG A 34 -14.15 -0.40 15.22
N ALA A 35 -14.90 -0.83 16.23
CA ALA A 35 -14.71 -0.38 17.61
C ALA A 35 -13.35 -0.85 18.19
N LEU A 36 -12.94 -2.09 17.91
CA LEU A 36 -11.65 -2.62 18.36
C LEU A 36 -10.47 -1.85 17.78
N LEU A 37 -10.61 -1.31 16.58
CA LEU A 37 -9.58 -0.50 15.92
C LEU A 37 -9.33 0.87 16.54
N GLN A 38 -10.30 1.42 17.28
CA GLN A 38 -10.15 2.70 17.95
C GLN A 38 -9.25 2.61 19.20
N ARG A 39 -8.94 1.39 19.66
CA ARG A 39 -8.07 1.17 20.82
C ARG A 39 -6.59 1.32 20.43
N LYS A 40 -5.76 1.78 21.37
CA LYS A 40 -4.31 1.72 21.21
C LYS A 40 -3.88 0.25 21.18
N GLY A 41 -3.42 -0.23 20.03
CA GLY A 41 -3.00 -1.62 19.83
C GLY A 41 -1.98 -1.76 18.71
N ASP A 42 -1.41 -2.95 18.59
CA ASP A 42 -0.52 -3.30 17.49
C ASP A 42 -1.33 -3.48 16.19
N ILE A 43 -1.32 -2.44 15.35
CA ILE A 43 -2.02 -2.46 14.06
C ILE A 43 -1.51 -3.58 13.16
N LYS A 44 -0.24 -3.98 13.27
CA LYS A 44 0.32 -5.04 12.42
C LYS A 44 -0.31 -6.38 12.75
N ALA A 45 -0.25 -6.76 14.03
CA ALA A 45 -0.88 -7.98 14.52
C ALA A 45 -2.39 -7.98 14.24
N LEU A 46 -3.06 -6.84 14.42
CA LEU A 46 -4.50 -6.73 14.20
C LEU A 46 -4.88 -6.84 12.72
N THR A 47 -4.08 -6.26 11.82
CA THR A 47 -4.31 -6.37 10.37
C THR A 47 -4.22 -7.83 9.92
N HIS A 48 -3.17 -8.55 10.35
CA HIS A 48 -3.05 -9.99 10.08
C HIS A 48 -4.21 -10.79 10.65
N ALA A 49 -4.60 -10.54 11.90
CA ALA A 49 -5.73 -11.20 12.52
C ALA A 49 -7.04 -10.96 11.75
N TYR A 50 -7.29 -9.74 11.30
CA TYR A 50 -8.49 -9.40 10.53
C TYR A 50 -8.50 -10.07 9.16
N MET A 51 -7.37 -10.10 8.46
CA MET A 51 -7.27 -10.82 7.19
C MET A 51 -7.57 -12.32 7.37
N CYS A 52 -7.06 -12.95 8.43
CA CYS A 52 -7.33 -14.36 8.72
C CYS A 52 -8.77 -14.62 9.16
N VAL A 53 -9.34 -13.78 10.02
CA VAL A 53 -10.67 -13.99 10.61
C VAL A 53 -11.78 -13.69 9.60
N PHE A 54 -11.66 -12.60 8.83
CA PHE A 54 -12.70 -12.20 7.88
C PHE A 54 -12.56 -12.88 6.51
N GLY A 55 -11.38 -13.37 6.13
CA GLY A 55 -11.16 -14.03 4.84
C GLY A 55 -11.70 -13.19 3.68
N ASP A 56 -12.63 -13.76 2.90
CA ASP A 56 -13.27 -13.12 1.75
C ASP A 56 -14.03 -11.83 2.10
N GLN A 57 -14.49 -11.67 3.35
CA GLN A 57 -15.18 -10.47 3.82
C GLN A 57 -14.23 -9.33 4.18
N PHE A 58 -12.91 -9.58 4.25
CA PHE A 58 -11.94 -8.57 4.66
C PHE A 58 -11.98 -7.31 3.79
N LEU A 59 -12.17 -7.48 2.48
CA LEU A 59 -12.31 -6.35 1.56
C LEU A 59 -13.57 -5.52 1.81
N ASN A 60 -14.67 -6.16 2.23
CA ASN A 60 -15.89 -5.45 2.60
C ASN A 60 -15.66 -4.64 3.88
N LEU A 61 -14.97 -5.19 4.87
CA LEU A 61 -14.55 -4.45 6.07
C LEU A 61 -13.72 -3.21 5.69
N VAL A 62 -12.71 -3.36 4.83
CA VAL A 62 -11.88 -2.24 4.37
C VAL A 62 -12.73 -1.18 3.67
N ARG A 63 -13.66 -1.60 2.80
CA ARG A 63 -14.60 -0.69 2.12
C ARG A 63 -15.46 0.09 3.12
N THR A 64 -16.12 -0.57 4.06
CA THR A 64 -16.96 0.06 5.09
C THR A 64 -16.17 1.05 5.94
N MET A 65 -14.92 0.73 6.26
CA MET A 65 -14.04 1.64 6.99
C MET A 65 -13.69 2.90 6.18
N VAL A 66 -13.38 2.74 4.89
CA VAL A 66 -13.09 3.87 3.98
C VAL A 66 -14.32 4.76 3.81
N GLU A 67 -15.49 4.17 3.57
CA GLU A 67 -16.75 4.93 3.41
C GLU A 67 -17.10 5.72 4.67
N SER A 68 -16.86 5.14 5.85
CA SER A 68 -17.02 5.85 7.11
C SER A 68 -16.03 7.01 7.27
N GLU A 69 -14.77 6.87 6.84
CA GLU A 69 -13.81 7.98 6.86
C GLU A 69 -14.25 9.10 5.92
N VAL A 70 -14.58 8.77 4.67
CA VAL A 70 -15.04 9.74 3.67
C VAL A 70 -16.25 10.51 4.16
N SER A 71 -17.21 9.85 4.81
CA SER A 71 -18.43 10.48 5.33
C SER A 71 -18.16 11.49 6.45
N ASN A 72 -17.06 11.32 7.19
CA ASN A 72 -16.69 12.19 8.32
C ASN A 72 -15.77 13.35 7.90
N VAL A 73 -15.32 13.40 6.64
CA VAL A 73 -14.45 14.45 6.12
C VAL A 73 -15.28 15.53 5.42
N SER A 74 -14.92 16.79 5.66
CA SER A 74 -15.49 17.93 4.93
C SER A 74 -14.81 18.10 3.57
N ASP A 75 -15.53 18.66 2.60
CA ASP A 75 -15.02 18.91 1.24
C ASP A 75 -13.69 19.67 1.23
N ALA A 76 -13.54 20.64 2.14
CA ALA A 76 -12.30 21.42 2.29
C ALA A 76 -11.07 20.59 2.67
N HIS A 77 -11.26 19.43 3.31
CA HIS A 77 -10.17 18.56 3.79
C HIS A 77 -10.08 17.24 3.02
N ALA A 78 -10.82 17.08 1.91
CA ALA A 78 -10.87 15.83 1.14
C ALA A 78 -9.47 15.35 0.69
N VAL A 79 -8.63 16.27 0.20
CA VAL A 79 -7.26 15.98 -0.26
C VAL A 79 -6.31 15.66 0.90
N GLU A 80 -6.63 16.12 2.12
CA GLU A 80 -5.81 15.91 3.31
C GLU A 80 -6.17 14.62 4.05
N MET A 81 -7.25 13.94 3.68
CA MET A 81 -7.73 12.73 4.34
C MET A 81 -6.62 11.67 4.54
N MET A 82 -5.80 11.42 3.52
CA MET A 82 -4.71 10.42 3.60
C MET A 82 -3.55 10.84 4.52
N ARG A 83 -3.47 12.12 4.91
CA ARG A 83 -2.51 12.62 5.92
C ARG A 83 -2.98 12.31 7.34
N GLY A 84 -4.24 11.92 7.50
CA GLY A 84 -4.80 11.49 8.78
C GLY A 84 -4.06 10.30 9.38
N ASN A 85 -4.08 10.22 10.72
CA ASN A 85 -3.49 9.12 11.48
C ASN A 85 -4.57 8.24 12.13
N SER A 86 -5.73 8.13 11.48
CA SER A 86 -6.84 7.31 11.95
C SER A 86 -6.50 5.82 11.85
N ALA A 87 -7.30 4.99 12.53
CA ALA A 87 -7.13 3.54 12.48
C ALA A 87 -7.33 2.98 11.06
N CYS A 88 -8.27 3.54 10.29
CA CYS A 88 -8.47 3.18 8.90
C CYS A 88 -7.21 3.44 8.07
N MET A 89 -6.65 4.64 8.16
CA MET A 89 -5.44 5.00 7.42
C MET A 89 -4.24 4.11 7.80
N LYS A 90 -4.12 3.72 9.07
CA LYS A 90 -3.08 2.80 9.53
C LYS A 90 -3.26 1.38 8.99
N ILE A 91 -4.49 0.84 9.00
CA ILE A 91 -4.80 -0.45 8.40
C ILE A 91 -4.50 -0.43 6.91
N LEU A 92 -4.93 0.61 6.18
CA LEU A 92 -4.69 0.71 4.73
C LEU A 92 -3.19 0.61 4.41
N SER A 93 -2.35 1.31 5.17
CA SER A 93 -0.88 1.20 5.05
C SER A 93 -0.39 -0.22 5.32
N GLU A 94 -0.86 -0.85 6.39
CA GLU A 94 -0.40 -2.19 6.76
C GLU A 94 -0.86 -3.26 5.77
N VAL A 95 -2.11 -3.18 5.28
CA VAL A 95 -2.62 -4.03 4.19
C VAL A 95 -1.75 -3.88 2.95
N ALA A 96 -1.39 -2.64 2.58
CA ALA A 96 -0.51 -2.42 1.44
C ALA A 96 0.87 -3.05 1.63
N TYR A 97 1.41 -3.05 2.85
CA TYR A 97 2.67 -3.73 3.12
C TYR A 97 2.51 -5.25 3.07
N VAL A 98 1.50 -5.83 3.74
CA VAL A 98 1.28 -7.28 3.76
C VAL A 98 1.04 -7.83 2.35
N VAL A 99 0.13 -7.21 1.61
CA VAL A 99 -0.27 -7.66 0.26
C VAL A 99 0.76 -7.28 -0.80
N GLY A 100 1.38 -6.11 -0.67
CA GLY A 100 2.28 -5.54 -1.66
C GLY A 100 3.76 -5.82 -1.40
N THR A 101 4.12 -6.65 -0.41
CA THR A 101 5.52 -6.85 -0.02
C THR A 101 6.42 -7.19 -1.21
N ASP A 102 6.05 -8.21 -2.00
CA ASP A 102 6.92 -8.68 -3.09
C ASP A 102 6.98 -7.65 -4.23
N TYR A 103 5.86 -7.03 -4.56
CA TYR A 103 5.81 -5.91 -5.51
C TYR A 103 6.70 -4.74 -5.07
N LEU A 104 6.59 -4.31 -3.81
CA LEU A 104 7.37 -3.20 -3.27
C LEU A 104 8.86 -3.54 -3.21
N ARG A 105 9.22 -4.80 -2.93
CA ARG A 105 10.61 -5.28 -2.99
C ARG A 105 11.17 -5.21 -4.40
N ASP A 106 10.45 -5.72 -5.39
CA ASP A 106 10.87 -5.68 -6.80
C ASP A 106 11.07 -4.24 -7.30
N VAL A 107 10.14 -3.36 -6.94
CA VAL A 107 10.19 -1.94 -7.32
C VAL A 107 11.33 -1.20 -6.62
N LEU A 108 11.51 -1.41 -5.30
CA LEU A 108 12.33 -0.51 -4.48
C LEU A 108 13.72 -1.08 -4.15
N ALA A 109 13.94 -2.39 -4.19
CA ALA A 109 15.22 -2.98 -3.74
C ALA A 109 16.43 -2.41 -4.50
N GLY A 110 16.34 -2.29 -5.82
CA GLY A 110 17.41 -1.71 -6.64
C GLY A 110 17.70 -0.24 -6.33
N PRO A 111 16.70 0.67 -6.47
CA PRO A 111 16.88 2.08 -6.14
C PRO A 111 17.33 2.33 -4.69
N MET A 112 16.81 1.55 -3.72
CA MET A 112 17.21 1.67 -2.32
C MET A 112 18.63 1.17 -2.09
N ALA A 113 19.07 0.10 -2.77
CA ALA A 113 20.46 -0.33 -2.72
C ALA A 113 21.40 0.78 -3.20
N VAL A 114 21.06 1.51 -4.27
CA VAL A 114 21.85 2.67 -4.71
C VAL A 114 21.91 3.74 -3.62
N LEU A 115 20.76 4.09 -3.01
CA LEU A 115 20.70 5.08 -1.92
C LEU A 115 21.55 4.67 -0.70
N PHE A 116 21.59 3.38 -0.37
CA PHE A 116 22.29 2.87 0.81
C PHE A 116 23.81 2.79 0.61
N HIS A 117 24.28 2.70 -0.63
CA HIS A 117 25.71 2.64 -0.97
C HIS A 117 26.29 3.98 -1.41
N LEU A 118 25.50 5.07 -1.34
CA LEU A 118 25.98 6.42 -1.56
C LEU A 118 27.16 6.71 -0.62
N GLN A 119 28.25 7.26 -1.18
CA GLN A 119 29.39 7.71 -0.38
C GLN A 119 29.10 9.07 0.27
N ASP A 120 28.36 9.92 -0.44
CA ASP A 120 27.98 11.26 -0.04
C ASP A 120 26.50 11.54 -0.31
N THR A 121 26.00 12.62 0.28
CA THR A 121 24.60 13.05 0.15
C THR A 121 24.35 13.68 -1.21
N LEU A 122 23.22 13.35 -1.86
CA LEU A 122 22.70 14.04 -3.06
C LEU A 122 22.08 15.39 -2.71
N GLU A 123 22.82 16.23 -1.98
CA GLU A 123 22.33 17.55 -1.55
C GLU A 123 22.23 18.47 -2.77
N VAL A 124 21.09 19.14 -2.91
CA VAL A 124 20.76 20.02 -4.05
C VAL A 124 20.53 21.46 -3.64
N ASN A 125 20.65 21.76 -2.34
CA ASN A 125 20.61 23.11 -1.80
C ASN A 125 21.93 23.84 -2.04
N HIS A 126 21.86 24.92 -2.83
CA HIS A 126 23.00 25.78 -3.17
C HIS A 126 23.59 26.52 -1.95
N ALA A 127 22.84 26.63 -0.85
CA ALA A 127 23.34 27.15 0.41
C ALA A 127 24.28 26.15 1.14
N ILE A 128 24.27 24.87 0.76
CA ILE A 128 25.09 23.80 1.37
C ILE A 128 26.18 23.34 0.39
N VAL A 129 25.82 23.13 -0.88
CA VAL A 129 26.75 22.76 -1.94
C VAL A 129 26.97 23.98 -2.82
N HIS A 130 28.19 24.50 -2.86
CA HIS A 130 28.52 25.72 -3.60
C HIS A 130 29.03 25.46 -5.02
N ASP A 131 29.42 24.23 -5.34
CA ASP A 131 29.87 23.85 -6.68
C ASP A 131 28.69 23.51 -7.59
N ASP A 132 28.51 24.29 -8.65
CA ASP A 132 27.40 24.16 -9.60
C ASP A 132 27.45 22.84 -10.39
N MET A 133 28.65 22.33 -10.70
CA MET A 133 28.80 21.06 -11.39
C MET A 133 28.34 19.89 -10.52
N THR A 134 28.73 19.89 -9.25
CA THR A 134 28.29 18.90 -8.24
C THR A 134 26.78 18.99 -8.02
N LEU A 135 26.21 20.20 -7.90
CA LEU A 135 24.77 20.39 -7.79
C LEU A 135 24.01 19.81 -8.99
N ALA A 136 24.51 20.05 -10.21
CA ALA A 136 23.91 19.50 -11.42
C ALA A 136 23.97 17.97 -11.44
N ALA A 137 25.10 17.38 -11.04
CA ALA A 137 25.27 15.93 -10.93
C ALA A 137 24.32 15.32 -9.88
N HIS A 138 24.23 15.91 -8.70
CA HIS A 138 23.30 15.47 -7.64
C HIS A 138 21.84 15.52 -8.11
N ARG A 139 21.44 16.60 -8.80
CA ARG A 139 20.09 16.73 -9.36
C ARG A 139 19.81 15.64 -10.39
N ALA A 140 20.73 15.40 -11.33
CA ALA A 140 20.58 14.37 -12.34
C ALA A 140 20.43 12.98 -11.72
N GLN A 141 21.24 12.65 -10.70
CA GLN A 141 21.17 11.35 -10.02
C GLN A 141 19.87 11.19 -9.21
N LEU A 142 19.43 12.24 -8.51
CA LEU A 142 18.17 12.24 -7.75
C LEU A 142 16.97 12.07 -8.68
N GLU A 143 16.93 12.81 -9.80
CA GLU A 143 15.88 12.66 -10.83
C GLU A 143 15.90 11.24 -11.44
N SER A 144 17.09 10.71 -11.75
CA SER A 144 17.24 9.35 -12.28
C SER A 144 16.72 8.27 -11.32
N LEU A 145 16.97 8.42 -10.01
CA LEU A 145 16.44 7.50 -8.99
C LEU A 145 14.92 7.58 -8.91
N ALA A 146 14.36 8.79 -8.89
CA ALA A 146 12.91 8.99 -8.88
C ALA A 146 12.25 8.43 -10.16
N GLN A 147 12.85 8.65 -11.33
CA GLN A 147 12.37 8.09 -12.60
C GLN A 147 12.40 6.56 -12.57
N THR A 148 13.51 5.96 -12.10
CA THR A 148 13.63 4.50 -11.99
C THR A 148 12.54 3.90 -11.09
N ILE A 149 12.25 4.54 -9.96
CA ILE A 149 11.18 4.10 -9.05
C ILE A 149 9.82 4.21 -9.75
N LEU A 150 9.54 5.32 -10.42
CA LEU A 150 8.28 5.52 -11.15
C LEU A 150 8.09 4.48 -12.26
N ASP A 151 9.12 4.26 -13.08
CA ASP A 151 9.06 3.32 -14.19
C ASP A 151 8.81 1.90 -13.67
N ARG A 152 9.49 1.51 -12.58
CA ARG A 152 9.28 0.20 -11.93
C ARG A 152 7.87 0.08 -11.36
N LEU A 153 7.35 1.11 -10.68
CA LEU A 153 5.96 1.12 -10.18
C LEU A 153 4.96 0.91 -11.32
N VAL A 154 5.18 1.56 -12.45
CA VAL A 154 4.24 1.52 -13.58
C VAL A 154 4.37 0.20 -14.36
N CYS A 155 5.55 -0.40 -14.43
CA CYS A 155 5.80 -1.60 -15.23
C CYS A 155 5.57 -2.92 -14.50
N ALA A 156 5.80 -2.96 -13.17
CA ALA A 156 5.65 -4.19 -12.40
C ALA A 156 4.17 -4.63 -12.30
N PRO A 157 3.87 -5.94 -12.32
CA PRO A 157 2.50 -6.43 -12.13
C PRO A 157 1.94 -6.02 -10.77
N PHE A 158 0.88 -5.22 -10.77
CA PHE A 158 0.30 -4.68 -9.54
C PHE A 158 -0.53 -5.75 -8.80
N PRO A 159 -0.39 -5.91 -7.46
CA PRO A 159 -1.11 -6.96 -6.73
C PRO A 159 -2.64 -6.81 -6.82
N PRO A 160 -3.40 -7.86 -7.23
CA PRO A 160 -4.85 -7.74 -7.46
C PRO A 160 -5.65 -7.29 -6.24
N LEU A 161 -5.29 -7.78 -5.05
CA LEU A 161 -5.96 -7.39 -3.81
C LEU A 161 -5.70 -5.91 -3.46
N LEU A 162 -4.49 -5.42 -3.73
CA LEU A 162 -4.16 -4.00 -3.54
C LEU A 162 -4.84 -3.12 -4.61
N ALA A 163 -5.00 -3.63 -5.83
CA ALA A 163 -5.78 -2.97 -6.89
C ALA A 163 -7.24 -2.77 -6.45
N ALA A 164 -7.85 -3.81 -5.85
CA ALA A 164 -9.22 -3.71 -5.32
C ALA A 164 -9.33 -2.64 -4.23
N VAL A 165 -8.36 -2.55 -3.32
CA VAL A 165 -8.30 -1.47 -2.31
C VAL A 165 -8.22 -0.09 -2.97
N CYS A 166 -7.40 0.07 -4.01
CA CYS A 166 -7.31 1.32 -4.77
C CYS A 166 -8.64 1.67 -5.43
N LEU A 167 -9.29 0.71 -6.07
CA LEU A 167 -10.59 0.92 -6.71
C LEU A 167 -11.65 1.36 -5.68
N TYR A 168 -11.69 0.73 -4.50
CA TYR A 168 -12.63 1.13 -3.44
C TYR A 168 -12.33 2.53 -2.92
N LEU A 169 -11.07 2.87 -2.66
CA LEU A 169 -10.68 4.23 -2.27
C LEU A 169 -11.15 5.26 -3.31
N ARG A 170 -10.89 4.99 -4.59
CA ARG A 170 -11.28 5.86 -5.70
C ARG A 170 -12.80 6.03 -5.77
N ARG A 171 -13.57 4.93 -5.71
CA ARG A 171 -15.04 4.94 -5.79
C ARG A 171 -15.67 5.61 -4.57
N SER A 172 -15.26 5.24 -3.36
CA SER A 172 -15.79 5.81 -2.13
C SER A 172 -15.50 7.31 -2.02
N VAL A 173 -14.35 7.78 -2.52
CA VAL A 173 -14.08 9.22 -2.61
C VAL A 173 -14.91 9.87 -3.71
N ALA A 174 -15.06 9.25 -4.88
CA ALA A 174 -15.81 9.82 -6.00
C ALA A 174 -17.29 10.07 -5.67
N THR A 175 -17.91 9.26 -4.80
CA THR A 175 -19.32 9.45 -4.39
C THR A 175 -19.57 10.78 -3.67
N ARG A 176 -18.54 11.36 -3.03
CA ARG A 176 -18.64 12.62 -2.27
C ARG A 176 -17.78 13.74 -2.87
N PHE A 177 -16.58 13.41 -3.33
CA PHE A 177 -15.53 14.32 -3.76
C PHE A 177 -15.05 14.01 -5.20
N HIS A 178 -15.96 14.15 -6.16
CA HIS A 178 -15.74 13.81 -7.58
C HIS A 178 -14.40 14.27 -8.17
N ALA A 179 -13.89 15.45 -7.76
CA ALA A 179 -12.65 16.04 -8.29
C ALA A 179 -11.34 15.55 -7.60
N HIS A 180 -11.42 14.72 -6.56
CA HIS A 180 -10.27 14.38 -5.70
C HIS A 180 -9.90 12.89 -5.71
N SER A 181 -10.50 12.12 -6.61
CA SER A 181 -10.33 10.66 -6.73
C SER A 181 -8.88 10.25 -7.05
N ASP A 182 -8.15 10.97 -7.89
CA ASP A 182 -6.74 10.65 -8.17
C ASP A 182 -5.80 11.12 -7.06
N SER A 183 -6.12 12.25 -6.43
CA SER A 183 -5.36 12.75 -5.29
C SER A 183 -5.39 11.78 -4.11
N ILE A 184 -6.49 11.06 -3.90
CA ILE A 184 -6.56 10.05 -2.83
C ILE A 184 -5.64 8.86 -3.10
N LEU A 185 -5.52 8.44 -4.38
CA LEU A 185 -4.61 7.37 -4.75
C LEU A 185 -3.15 7.80 -4.62
N GLY A 186 -2.82 9.04 -4.96
CA GLY A 186 -1.51 9.62 -4.66
C GLY A 186 -1.21 9.66 -3.17
N GLY A 187 -2.19 10.06 -2.36
CA GLY A 187 -2.11 10.02 -0.90
C GLY A 187 -1.97 8.60 -0.35
N PHE A 188 -2.57 7.60 -0.96
CA PHE A 188 -2.42 6.21 -0.54
C PHE A 188 -1.08 5.63 -0.97
N LEU A 189 -0.84 5.53 -2.27
CA LEU A 189 0.29 4.81 -2.83
C LEU A 189 1.62 5.51 -2.55
N PHE A 190 1.69 6.83 -2.70
CA PHE A 190 2.95 7.55 -2.50
C PHE A 190 3.15 7.98 -1.06
N LEU A 191 2.19 8.71 -0.48
CA LEU A 191 2.35 9.26 0.86
C LEU A 191 2.36 8.21 1.96
N ARG A 192 1.54 7.16 1.84
CA ARG A 192 1.36 6.18 2.92
C ARG A 192 2.10 4.86 2.72
N VAL A 193 2.56 4.57 1.51
CA VAL A 193 3.19 3.28 1.18
C VAL A 193 4.62 3.48 0.66
N VAL A 194 4.80 4.04 -0.54
CA VAL A 194 6.10 4.11 -1.20
C VAL A 194 7.08 5.05 -0.48
N CYS A 195 6.70 6.29 -0.21
CA CYS A 195 7.60 7.27 0.43
C CYS A 195 8.02 6.85 1.85
N PRO A 196 7.13 6.34 2.71
CA PRO A 196 7.52 5.79 4.01
C PRO A 196 8.53 4.64 3.92
N VAL A 197 8.39 3.74 2.94
CA VAL A 197 9.35 2.64 2.75
C VAL A 197 10.72 3.18 2.33
N ILE A 198 10.77 4.19 1.45
CA ILE A 198 12.04 4.81 1.00
C ILE A 198 12.78 5.50 2.16
N VAL A 199 12.06 6.24 3.00
CA VAL A 199 12.65 7.05 4.08
C VAL A 199 12.88 6.24 5.36
N MET A 200 11.97 5.32 5.67
CA MET A 200 11.98 4.53 6.92
C MET A 200 11.74 3.03 6.65
N PRO A 201 12.61 2.37 5.87
CA PRO A 201 12.43 0.96 5.48
C PRO A 201 12.23 0.03 6.66
N CYS A 202 12.95 0.26 7.76
CA CYS A 202 12.88 -0.54 8.99
C CYS A 202 11.54 -0.49 9.73
N ARG A 203 10.65 0.48 9.40
CA ARG A 203 9.29 0.54 9.96
C ARG A 203 8.27 -0.24 9.14
N SER A 204 8.58 -0.54 7.89
CA SER A 204 7.76 -1.39 7.02
C SER A 204 8.06 -2.88 7.27
N SER A 205 7.09 -3.75 7.01
CA SER A 205 7.33 -5.20 6.91
C SER A 205 8.00 -5.60 5.57
N VAL A 206 8.13 -4.66 4.63
CA VAL A 206 8.70 -4.88 3.29
C VAL A 206 10.17 -5.27 3.37
N PHE A 207 10.99 -4.56 4.17
CA PHE A 207 12.43 -4.81 4.28
C PHE A 207 12.84 -5.20 5.72
N PRO A 208 12.52 -6.44 6.18
CA PRO A 208 12.71 -6.85 7.57
C PRO A 208 14.19 -6.95 7.98
N HIS A 209 15.10 -7.15 7.02
CA HIS A 209 16.53 -7.28 7.26
C HIS A 209 17.27 -5.94 7.31
N VAL A 210 16.64 -4.84 6.88
CA VAL A 210 17.22 -3.52 7.07
C VAL A 210 17.18 -3.26 8.57
N ALA A 211 18.37 -3.26 9.19
CA ALA A 211 18.52 -3.14 10.62
C ALA A 211 17.67 -1.99 11.17
N LYS A 212 17.20 -2.13 12.41
CA LYS A 212 16.56 -1.00 13.13
C LYS A 212 17.50 0.21 13.28
N ALA A 213 18.80 0.01 13.04
CA ALA A 213 19.76 1.10 12.93
C ALA A 213 19.31 2.08 11.84
N SER A 214 19.32 3.38 12.15
CA SER A 214 19.00 4.41 11.18
C SER A 214 19.93 4.31 9.98
N LEU A 215 19.38 4.59 8.78
CA LEU A 215 20.20 4.84 7.60
C LEU A 215 21.30 5.87 7.92
N PRO A 216 22.49 5.75 7.32
CA PRO A 216 23.50 6.79 7.41
C PRO A 216 22.89 8.16 7.07
N PRO A 217 23.30 9.26 7.75
CA PRO A 217 22.66 10.57 7.56
C PRO A 217 22.62 11.04 6.09
N HIS A 218 23.67 10.76 5.31
CA HIS A 218 23.74 11.11 3.89
C HIS A 218 22.70 10.34 3.04
N ALA A 219 22.55 9.05 3.31
CA ALA A 219 21.58 8.19 2.62
C ALA A 219 20.16 8.60 3.00
N LEU A 220 19.90 8.85 4.29
CA LEU A 220 18.61 9.34 4.79
C LEU A 220 18.22 10.67 4.12
N ARG A 221 19.17 11.63 4.04
CA ARG A 221 18.94 12.92 3.37
C ARG A 221 18.55 12.73 1.91
N SER A 222 19.27 11.89 1.19
CA SER A 222 19.00 11.59 -0.22
C SER A 222 17.65 10.88 -0.41
N SER A 223 17.32 9.91 0.45
CA SER A 223 16.01 9.25 0.49
C SER A 223 14.87 10.24 0.72
N ILE A 224 15.04 11.21 1.62
CA ILE A 224 14.04 12.26 1.87
C ILE A 224 13.83 13.11 0.61
N LEU A 225 14.89 13.50 -0.09
CA LEU A 225 14.77 14.30 -1.29
C LEU A 225 14.08 13.55 -2.44
N VAL A 226 14.40 12.26 -2.64
CA VAL A 226 13.71 11.39 -3.61
C VAL A 226 12.24 11.22 -3.25
N ALA A 227 11.93 10.90 -1.99
CA ALA A 227 10.56 10.77 -1.52
C ALA A 227 9.78 12.09 -1.68
N LYS A 228 10.41 13.23 -1.41
CA LYS A 228 9.82 14.55 -1.59
C LYS A 228 9.46 14.83 -3.05
N LEU A 229 10.34 14.47 -3.99
CA LEU A 229 10.09 14.57 -5.44
C LEU A 229 8.92 13.70 -5.87
N LEU A 230 8.92 12.42 -5.49
CA LEU A 230 7.83 11.48 -5.81
C LEU A 230 6.50 11.92 -5.19
N GLN A 231 6.52 12.45 -3.97
CA GLN A 231 5.32 12.96 -3.32
C GLN A 231 4.73 14.18 -4.04
N ASN A 232 5.58 15.10 -4.49
CA ASN A 232 5.14 16.28 -5.23
C ASN A 232 4.61 15.89 -6.62
N LEU A 233 5.25 14.92 -7.27
CA LEU A 233 4.73 14.28 -8.48
C LEU A 233 3.32 13.72 -8.25
N ALA A 234 3.12 12.89 -7.22
CA ALA A 234 1.82 12.27 -6.94
C ALA A 234 0.72 13.30 -6.58
N ASN A 235 1.11 14.43 -5.98
CA ASN A 235 0.21 15.52 -5.63
C ASN A 235 -0.03 16.50 -6.78
N ASN A 236 0.61 16.32 -7.95
CA ASN A 236 0.66 17.30 -9.04
C ASN A 236 1.04 18.72 -8.55
N ALA A 237 1.97 18.81 -7.61
CA ALA A 237 2.32 20.05 -6.92
C ALA A 237 3.74 20.49 -7.31
N PHE A 238 3.88 21.70 -7.83
CA PHE A 238 5.21 22.27 -8.12
C PHE A 238 5.89 22.79 -6.86
N PHE A 239 7.20 22.59 -6.80
CA PHE A 239 8.07 23.13 -5.77
C PHE A 239 8.13 24.64 -5.82
N LYS A 240 8.03 25.25 -4.63
CA LYS A 240 8.25 26.68 -4.38
C LYS A 240 9.63 26.97 -3.79
N GLU A 241 10.32 25.95 -3.31
CA GLU A 241 11.66 26.10 -2.73
C GLU A 241 12.69 26.14 -3.85
N ASP A 242 13.54 27.17 -3.87
CA ASP A 242 14.48 27.41 -4.97
C ASP A 242 15.37 26.21 -5.29
N TYR A 243 15.78 25.45 -4.28
CA TYR A 243 16.64 24.29 -4.47
C TYR A 243 15.92 23.05 -5.05
N MET A 244 14.58 22.98 -4.94
CA MET A 244 13.76 21.90 -5.53
C MET A 244 13.03 22.32 -6.81
N ALA A 245 12.86 23.63 -7.05
CA ALA A 245 12.21 24.17 -8.24
C ALA A 245 12.76 23.61 -9.58
N PRO A 246 14.07 23.27 -9.71
CA PRO A 246 14.60 22.62 -10.92
C PRO A 246 13.95 21.28 -11.28
N PHE A 247 13.26 20.61 -10.35
CA PHE A 247 12.55 19.35 -10.61
C PHE A 247 11.09 19.54 -11.09
N ASN A 248 10.59 20.77 -11.18
CA ASN A 248 9.23 21.02 -11.69
C ASN A 248 8.98 20.47 -13.11
N PRO A 249 9.96 20.48 -14.05
CA PRO A 249 9.82 19.81 -15.34
C PRO A 249 9.59 18.30 -15.22
N PHE A 250 10.26 17.63 -14.27
CA PHE A 250 10.05 16.20 -14.00
C PHE A 250 8.59 15.93 -13.58
N ILE A 251 8.03 16.76 -12.70
CA ILE A 251 6.64 16.63 -12.25
C ILE A 251 5.68 16.78 -13.44
N ARG A 252 5.86 17.83 -14.25
CA ARG A 252 5.02 18.10 -15.41
C ARG A 252 5.07 16.96 -16.44
N ARG A 253 6.26 16.42 -16.69
CA ARG A 253 6.49 15.33 -17.64
C ARG A 253 5.83 14.02 -17.19
N ASN A 254 5.91 13.70 -15.90
CA ASN A 254 5.55 12.38 -15.39
C ASN A 254 4.16 12.28 -14.78
N PHE A 255 3.50 13.40 -14.45
CA PHE A 255 2.15 13.35 -13.85
C PHE A 255 1.13 12.60 -14.71
N PRO A 256 1.08 12.76 -16.05
CA PRO A 256 0.19 11.95 -16.90
C PRO A 256 0.44 10.44 -16.79
N THR A 257 1.70 10.02 -16.65
CA THR A 257 2.07 8.61 -16.43
C THR A 257 1.51 8.08 -15.11
N VAL A 258 1.51 8.90 -14.06
CA VAL A 258 0.95 8.55 -12.75
C VAL A 258 -0.56 8.38 -12.83
N VAL A 259 -1.27 9.28 -13.52
CA VAL A 259 -2.73 9.16 -13.73
C VAL A 259 -3.05 7.89 -14.52
N ALA A 260 -2.34 7.66 -15.64
CA ALA A 260 -2.54 6.45 -16.45
C ALA A 260 -2.24 5.15 -15.68
N PHE A 261 -1.32 5.19 -14.72
CA PHE A 261 -1.07 4.07 -13.82
C PHE A 261 -2.25 3.82 -12.88
N TYR A 262 -2.82 4.87 -12.28
CA TYR A 262 -3.99 4.73 -11.41
C TYR A 262 -5.19 4.16 -12.15
N ASP A 263 -5.42 4.59 -13.39
CA ASP A 263 -6.50 4.08 -14.24
C ASP A 263 -6.33 2.60 -14.54
N ARG A 264 -5.14 2.20 -14.98
CA ARG A 264 -4.84 0.80 -15.25
C ARG A 264 -5.04 -0.10 -14.03
N ILE A 265 -4.65 0.35 -12.84
CA ILE A 265 -4.87 -0.41 -11.59
C ILE A 265 -6.37 -0.62 -11.37
N CYS A 266 -7.18 0.44 -11.48
CA CYS A 266 -8.61 0.37 -11.21
C CYS A 266 -9.33 -0.47 -12.28
N ASP A 267 -8.99 -0.27 -13.55
CA ASP A 267 -9.60 -1.00 -14.67
C ASP A 267 -9.32 -2.51 -14.61
N SER A 268 -8.15 -2.91 -14.10
CA SER A 268 -7.80 -4.32 -13.96
C SER A 268 -8.76 -5.11 -13.04
N VAL A 269 -9.37 -4.43 -12.08
CA VAL A 269 -10.33 -5.03 -11.14
C VAL A 269 -11.73 -5.11 -11.77
N ASP A 270 -12.12 -4.09 -12.54
CA ASP A 270 -13.41 -4.06 -13.23
C ASP A 270 -13.50 -5.11 -14.34
N ALA A 271 -12.40 -5.37 -15.04
CA ALA A 271 -12.30 -6.46 -16.00
C ALA A 271 -12.43 -7.85 -15.34
N ALA A 272 -11.89 -8.02 -14.13
CA ALA A 272 -11.96 -9.29 -13.38
C ALA A 272 -13.34 -9.56 -12.76
N THR A 273 -14.15 -8.52 -12.53
CA THR A 273 -15.50 -8.62 -11.94
C THR A 273 -16.62 -8.64 -12.98
N SER A 274 -16.30 -8.39 -14.26
CA SER A 274 -17.26 -8.46 -15.36
C SER A 274 -17.61 -9.93 -15.70
N PRO A 275 -18.91 -10.29 -15.85
CA PRO A 275 -19.35 -11.68 -16.05
C PRO A 275 -18.90 -12.32 -17.38
N THR A 276 -18.31 -11.55 -18.29
CA THR A 276 -17.96 -12.00 -19.65
C THR A 276 -16.74 -12.93 -19.69
N THR A 277 -15.89 -12.96 -18.65
CA THR A 277 -14.64 -13.74 -18.65
C THR A 277 -14.76 -15.14 -18.02
N ARG A 278 -15.94 -15.53 -17.50
CA ARG A 278 -16.16 -16.88 -16.91
C ARG A 278 -16.46 -17.98 -17.92
N LEU A 279 -16.53 -17.67 -19.21
CA LEU A 279 -16.93 -18.59 -20.27
C LEU A 279 -15.75 -19.03 -21.13
N GLU A 280 -14.60 -19.36 -20.55
CA GLU A 280 -13.52 -19.95 -21.35
C GLU A 280 -12.51 -20.79 -20.52
N THR A 281 -12.97 -21.62 -19.57
CA THR A 281 -12.20 -22.82 -19.17
C THR A 281 -13.06 -23.88 -18.50
N THR A 282 -13.92 -24.54 -19.28
CA THR A 282 -14.47 -25.85 -18.89
C THR A 282 -14.24 -26.83 -20.01
N THR A 283 -13.00 -27.31 -20.16
CA THR A 283 -12.74 -28.64 -20.72
C THR A 283 -11.40 -29.15 -20.21
N SER A 284 -11.42 -29.93 -19.13
CA SER A 284 -10.71 -31.21 -19.01
C SER A 284 -10.65 -31.62 -17.54
N LEU A 285 -11.61 -32.46 -17.15
CA LEU A 285 -11.51 -33.32 -15.97
C LEU A 285 -10.40 -34.34 -16.21
N LEU A 286 -9.22 -34.19 -15.61
CA LEU A 286 -8.31 -35.31 -15.33
C LEU A 286 -7.59 -35.08 -13.99
N THR A 287 -8.12 -35.78 -12.99
CA THR A 287 -7.46 -36.44 -11.85
C THR A 287 -6.26 -35.76 -11.18
N VAL A 288 -6.51 -35.43 -9.92
CA VAL A 288 -5.55 -35.12 -8.86
C VAL A 288 -4.71 -36.38 -8.57
N ASP A 289 -3.49 -36.43 -9.07
CA ASP A 289 -2.35 -37.06 -8.38
C ASP A 289 -1.04 -36.67 -9.07
N GLU A 290 0.05 -36.63 -8.31
CA GLU A 290 1.45 -36.38 -8.73
C GLU A 290 1.96 -34.92 -8.76
N ALA A 291 2.06 -34.30 -7.58
CA ALA A 291 3.00 -33.19 -7.36
C ALA A 291 3.82 -33.36 -6.06
N TRP A 292 4.54 -34.48 -5.93
CA TRP A 292 5.70 -34.64 -5.06
C TRP A 292 6.73 -35.60 -5.69
N LYS A 293 7.50 -35.09 -6.66
CA LYS A 293 8.87 -35.50 -6.98
C LYS A 293 9.66 -34.29 -7.47
#